data_AF-A0A6J6KLL6-F1
#
_entry.id   AF-A0A6J6KLL6-F1
#
_cell.length_a   1.000
_cell.length_b   1.000
_cell.length_c   1.000
_cell.angle_alpha   90.00
_cell.angle_beta   90.00
_cell.angle_gamma   90.00
#
_symmetry.space_group_name_H-M   'P 1'
#
loop_
_entity.id
_entity.type
_entity.pdbx_description
1 polymer ?
#
loop_
_entity_poly.entity_id
_entity_poly.type
_entity_poly.pdbx_seq_one_letter_code
_entity_poly.pdbx_strand_id
1 'polypeptide(L)'
;MNEHRKGPDEFDEEDLIRSEFESIVSGLSLDESSPNTYLDDLERAEKLKPQNLDESFAQPNPPRANPIDLFRSAKIAIKRWFNRPYHEDDGVNL
;
A
#
# COMPACT_ATOMS: atom_id res chain seq x y z
N MET A 1 -28.69 32.02 -56.73
CA MET A 1 -28.49 31.14 -55.57
C MET A 1 -27.48 30.10 -56.00
N ASN A 2 -26.24 30.20 -55.50
CA ASN A 2 -25.14 29.34 -55.94
C ASN A 2 -25.15 28.09 -55.07
N GLU A 3 -25.67 26.99 -55.61
CA GLU A 3 -25.53 25.66 -55.01
C GLU A 3 -24.05 25.33 -54.87
N HIS A 4 -23.56 25.21 -53.64
CA HIS A 4 -22.26 24.60 -53.38
C HIS A 4 -22.40 23.11 -53.67
N ARG A 5 -22.10 22.71 -54.91
CA ARG A 5 -21.82 21.31 -55.22
C ARG A 5 -20.47 20.97 -54.60
N LYS A 6 -20.50 20.69 -53.30
CA LYS A 6 -19.41 20.05 -52.56
C LYS A 6 -19.19 18.68 -53.20
N GLY A 7 -18.00 18.47 -53.75
CA GLY A 7 -17.68 17.26 -54.52
C GLY A 7 -17.81 16.00 -53.67
N PRO A 8 -17.99 14.81 -54.29
CA PRO A 8 -18.14 13.55 -53.58
C PRO A 8 -16.96 13.23 -52.65
N ASP A 9 -15.78 13.78 -52.93
CA ASP A 9 -14.53 13.47 -52.21
C ASP A 9 -14.47 14.08 -50.79
N GLU A 10 -15.13 15.22 -50.54
CA GLU A 10 -15.02 15.92 -49.24
C GLU A 10 -15.99 15.38 -48.17
N PHE A 11 -17.02 14.62 -48.57
CA PHE A 11 -17.86 13.88 -47.62
C PHE A 11 -17.21 12.54 -47.24
N ASP A 12 -16.54 11.87 -48.18
CA ASP A 12 -15.87 10.59 -47.93
C ASP A 12 -14.69 10.72 -46.97
N GLU A 13 -13.91 11.81 -47.03
CA GLU A 13 -12.78 12.00 -46.11
C GLU A 13 -13.21 12.17 -44.65
N GLU A 14 -14.25 12.96 -44.39
CA GLU A 14 -14.72 13.21 -43.02
C GLU A 14 -15.37 11.96 -42.41
N ASP A 15 -16.13 11.22 -43.23
CA ASP A 15 -16.75 9.96 -42.84
C ASP A 15 -15.70 8.84 -42.64
N LEU A 16 -14.67 8.80 -43.49
CA LEU A 16 -13.53 7.89 -43.34
C LEU A 16 -12.78 8.17 -42.03
N ILE A 17 -12.46 9.44 -41.73
CA ILE A 17 -11.78 9.83 -40.48
C ILE A 17 -12.59 9.42 -39.24
N ARG A 18 -13.91 9.63 -39.26
CA ARG A 18 -14.79 9.21 -38.15
C ARG A 18 -14.80 7.70 -37.98
N SER A 19 -14.84 6.94 -39.08
CA SER A 19 -14.85 5.48 -39.05
C SER A 19 -13.55 4.89 -38.48
N GLU A 20 -12.40 5.47 -38.84
CA GLU A 20 -11.10 5.03 -38.31
C GLU A 20 -10.96 5.39 -36.83
N PHE A 21 -11.43 6.57 -36.43
CA PHE A 21 -11.44 6.99 -35.04
C PHE A 21 -12.29 6.05 -34.16
N GLU A 22 -13.52 5.74 -34.57
CA GLU A 22 -14.39 4.79 -33.87
C GLU A 22 -13.77 3.39 -33.81
N SER A 23 -13.08 2.94 -34.87
CA SER A 23 -12.37 1.66 -34.86
C SER A 23 -11.24 1.63 -33.82
N ILE A 24 -10.49 2.72 -33.65
CA ILE A 24 -9.42 2.82 -32.65
C ILE A 24 -10.00 2.87 -31.24
N VAL A 25 -11.08 3.64 -31.04
CA VAL A 25 -11.73 3.82 -29.73
C VAL A 25 -12.49 2.56 -29.30
N SER A 26 -13.08 1.80 -30.22
CA SER A 26 -13.80 0.55 -29.92
C SER A 26 -12.90 -0.59 -29.41
N GLY A 27 -11.61 -0.56 -29.74
CA GLY A 27 -10.61 -1.51 -29.25
C GLY A 27 -9.93 -1.09 -27.95
N LEU A 28 -10.17 0.15 -27.51
CA LEU A 28 -9.82 0.60 -26.18
C LEU A 28 -10.92 0.10 -25.25
N SER A 29 -10.65 -1.00 -24.55
CA SER A 29 -11.36 -1.29 -23.32
C SER A 29 -11.17 -0.07 -22.42
N LEU A 30 -12.19 0.78 -22.34
CA LEU A 30 -12.41 1.67 -21.20
C LEU A 30 -12.59 0.72 -20.02
N ASP A 31 -11.46 0.32 -19.44
CA ASP A 31 -11.43 -0.56 -18.29
C ASP A 31 -12.44 0.01 -17.30
N GLU A 32 -13.36 -0.87 -16.96
CA GLU A 32 -14.59 -0.60 -16.24
C GLU A 32 -14.22 0.34 -15.09
N SER A 33 -14.72 1.58 -15.12
CA SER A 33 -14.60 2.46 -13.97
C SER A 33 -15.46 1.81 -12.89
N SER A 34 -14.90 0.81 -12.22
CA SER A 34 -15.44 0.27 -11.00
C SER A 34 -15.72 1.50 -10.14
N PRO A 35 -16.93 1.64 -9.60
CA PRO A 35 -17.25 2.75 -8.70
C PRO A 35 -16.33 2.76 -7.47
N ASN A 36 -15.56 1.68 -7.27
CA ASN A 36 -14.51 1.57 -6.29
C ASN A 36 -13.16 1.67 -7.00
N THR A 37 -12.34 2.62 -6.57
CA THR A 37 -10.94 2.67 -6.98
C THR A 37 -10.16 1.55 -6.31
N TYR A 38 -8.98 1.25 -6.85
CA TYR A 38 -8.02 0.35 -6.19
C TYR A 38 -7.76 0.76 -4.72
N LEU A 39 -7.79 2.05 -4.41
CA LEU A 39 -7.64 2.55 -3.04
C LEU A 39 -8.84 2.21 -2.14
N ASP A 40 -10.06 2.22 -2.67
CA ASP A 40 -11.27 1.83 -1.93
C ASP A 40 -11.27 0.32 -1.62
N ASP A 41 -10.76 -0.50 -2.53
CA ASP A 41 -10.58 -1.94 -2.32
C ASP A 41 -9.47 -2.24 -1.31
N LEU A 42 -8.37 -1.47 -1.31
CA LEU A 42 -7.33 -1.55 -0.27
C LEU A 42 -7.86 -1.13 1.10
N GLU A 43 -8.61 -0.03 1.17
CA GLU A 43 -9.22 0.45 2.42
C GLU A 43 -10.24 -0.57 2.95
N ARG A 44 -11.03 -1.18 2.05
CA ARG A 44 -11.95 -2.27 2.39
C ARG A 44 -11.20 -3.50 2.88
N ALA A 45 -10.10 -3.90 2.23
CA ALA A 45 -9.29 -5.03 2.66
C ALA A 45 -8.64 -4.80 4.03
N GLU A 46 -8.17 -3.58 4.32
CA GLU A 46 -7.65 -3.18 5.62
C GLU A 46 -8.74 -3.20 6.70
N LYS A 47 -9.94 -2.67 6.41
CA LYS A 47 -11.09 -2.70 7.32
C LYS A 47 -11.66 -4.11 7.55
N LEU A 48 -11.57 -4.99 6.55
CA LEU A 48 -12.02 -6.38 6.62
C LEU A 48 -10.97 -7.32 7.23
N LYS A 49 -9.69 -6.91 7.32
CA LYS A 49 -8.75 -7.64 8.17
C LYS A 49 -9.32 -7.59 9.59
N PRO A 50 -9.64 -8.73 10.22
CA PRO A 50 -9.98 -8.73 11.63
C PRO A 50 -8.80 -8.06 12.36
N GLN A 51 -9.09 -7.17 13.30
CA GLN A 51 -8.11 -6.40 14.09
C GLN A 51 -7.10 -7.25 14.89
N ASN A 52 -7.04 -8.56 14.62
CA ASN A 52 -6.28 -9.58 15.33
C ASN A 52 -5.47 -10.50 14.40
N LEU A 53 -5.25 -10.16 13.12
CA LEU A 53 -4.37 -10.95 12.24
C LEU A 53 -3.01 -10.24 12.04
N ASP A 54 -2.10 -10.57 12.95
CA ASP A 54 -0.65 -10.73 12.82
C ASP A 54 0.26 -9.56 12.37
N GLU A 55 -0.26 -8.41 11.93
CA GLU A 55 0.59 -7.27 11.47
C GLU A 55 0.44 -5.97 12.27
N SER A 56 -0.54 -5.90 13.17
CA SER A 56 -0.65 -4.77 14.10
C SER A 56 0.26 -5.01 15.30
N PHE A 57 1.13 -4.04 15.60
CA PHE A 57 1.95 -4.05 16.81
C PHE A 57 1.05 -4.23 18.04
N ALA A 58 0.96 -5.45 18.55
CA ALA A 58 0.38 -5.71 19.85
C ALA A 58 1.36 -5.15 20.88
N GLN A 59 1.03 -3.99 21.47
CA GLN A 59 1.84 -3.47 22.57
C GLN A 59 1.87 -4.53 23.66
N PRO A 60 3.07 -5.02 24.05
CA PRO A 60 3.15 -5.86 25.22
C PRO A 60 2.61 -5.04 26.39
N ASN A 61 1.68 -5.61 27.15
CA ASN A 61 1.20 -5.01 28.38
C ASN A 61 2.04 -5.59 29.53
N PRO A 62 3.21 -5.01 29.86
CA PRO A 62 4.03 -5.53 30.93
C PRO A 62 3.24 -5.44 32.25
N PRO A 63 3.31 -6.46 33.11
CA PRO A 63 2.78 -6.36 34.46
C PRO A 63 3.43 -5.16 35.17
N ARG A 64 2.69 -4.54 36.08
CA ARG A 64 3.18 -3.37 36.84
C ARG A 64 4.51 -3.71 37.49
N ALA A 65 5.57 -3.00 37.09
CA ALA A 65 6.90 -3.23 37.63
C ALA A 65 6.92 -2.90 39.12
N ASN A 66 7.35 -3.86 39.94
CA ASN A 66 7.56 -3.64 41.36
C ASN A 66 8.90 -2.93 41.57
N PRO A 67 8.99 -1.89 42.43
CA PRO A 67 10.24 -1.18 42.68
C PRO A 67 11.34 -2.13 43.18
N ILE A 68 10.97 -3.17 43.95
CA ILE A 68 11.89 -4.19 44.45
C ILE A 68 12.55 -4.95 43.30
N ASP A 69 11.81 -5.27 42.23
CA ASP A 69 12.36 -5.99 41.08
C ASP A 69 13.34 -5.13 40.28
N LEU A 70 13.09 -3.82 40.18
CA LEU A 70 14.02 -2.88 39.57
C LEU A 70 15.35 -2.82 40.33
N PHE A 71 15.30 -2.76 41.67
CA PHE A 71 16.53 -2.74 42.48
C PHE A 71 17.28 -4.07 42.42
N ARG A 72 16.57 -5.20 42.36
CA ARG A 72 17.20 -6.53 42.19
C ARG A 72 17.85 -6.66 40.82
N SER A 73 17.16 -6.28 39.74
CA SER A 73 17.70 -6.33 38.39
C SER A 73 18.89 -5.40 38.22
N ALA A 74 18.84 -4.19 38.79
CA ALA A 74 19.97 -3.26 38.83
C ALA A 74 21.18 -3.84 39.56
N LYS A 75 20.97 -4.43 40.75
CA LYS A 75 22.07 -5.06 41.52
C LYS A 75 22.71 -6.23 40.76
N ILE A 76 21.89 -7.04 40.07
CA ILE A 76 22.36 -8.15 39.24
C ILE A 76 23.17 -7.63 38.05
N ALA A 77 22.70 -6.59 37.37
CA ALA A 77 23.40 -5.99 36.24
C ALA A 77 24.76 -5.39 36.65
N ILE A 78 24.80 -4.71 37.80
CA ILE A 78 26.04 -4.15 38.37
C ILE A 78 27.01 -5.28 38.74
N LYS A 79 26.54 -6.32 39.44
CA LYS A 79 27.38 -7.48 39.77
C LYS A 79 27.91 -8.18 38.52
N ARG A 80 27.08 -8.32 37.49
CA ARG A 80 27.49 -8.88 36.19
C ARG A 80 28.52 -7.98 35.51
N TRP A 81 28.38 -6.66 35.58
CA TRP A 81 29.35 -5.69 35.05
C TRP A 81 30.72 -5.78 35.72
N PHE A 82 30.75 -5.88 37.05
CA PHE A 82 32.01 -6.03 37.78
C PHE A 82 32.66 -7.41 37.61
N ASN A 83 31.88 -8.45 37.29
CA ASN A 83 32.37 -9.81 37.11
C ASN A 83 32.44 -10.24 35.63
N ARG A 84 32.49 -9.32 34.66
CA ARG A 84 32.62 -9.71 33.24
C ARG A 84 34.03 -10.26 32.98
N PRO A 85 34.21 -11.54 32.57
CA PRO A 85 35.38 -11.89 31.79
C PRO A 85 35.25 -11.14 30.45
N TYR A 86 36.33 -10.52 29.97
CA TYR A 86 36.36 -9.91 28.65
C TYR A 86 35.97 -10.99 27.61
N HIS A 87 34.74 -10.91 27.10
CA HIS A 87 34.27 -11.74 26.00
C HIS A 87 33.61 -10.81 24.99
N GLU A 88 34.20 -10.77 23.81
CA GLU A 88 33.95 -9.83 22.71
C GLU A 88 32.67 -10.17 21.93
N ASP A 89 31.62 -10.64 22.62
CA ASP A 89 30.38 -11.06 21.98
C ASP A 89 29.18 -10.34 22.62
N ASP A 90 29.05 -9.05 22.35
CA ASP A 90 27.79 -8.32 22.46
C ASP A 90 27.07 -8.26 21.11
N GLY A 91 27.05 -9.41 20.41
CA GLY A 91 26.05 -9.67 19.38
C GLY A 91 24.66 -9.72 20.00
N VAL A 92 23.92 -8.61 19.87
CA VAL A 92 22.47 -8.55 20.03
C VAL A 92 21.84 -9.69 19.23
N ASN A 93 21.46 -10.76 19.92
CA ASN A 93 20.66 -11.84 19.34
C ASN A 93 19.20 -11.40 19.37
N LEU A 94 18.63 -11.28 18.16
CA LEU A 94 17.22 -11.02 17.85
C LEU A 94 16.28 -12.04 18.52
#